data_AF-A0A3B8WN52-F1
#
_entry.id   AF-A0A3B8WN52-F1
#
_cell.length_a   1.000
_cell.length_b   1.000
_cell.length_c   1.000
_cell.angle_alpha   90.00
_cell.angle_beta   90.00
_cell.angle_gamma   90.00
#
_symmetry.space_group_name_H-M   'P 1'
#
loop_
_entity.id
_entity.type
_entity.pdbx_description
1 polymer ?
#
loop_
_entity_poly.entity_id
_entity_poly.type
_entity_poly.pdbx_seq_one_letter_code
_entity_poly.pdbx_strand_id
1 'polypeptide(L)'
;FWVKIQHARPEGSKLRAGKGMNLPDSQLNVSSLTPTDISHLTFIAKHADAVQMSFVNSAHDVTLLDEALSRVKGDHLGIVLKIETRRGFENLPSMLLTAMRRPKVGVMIARGDLAVECGYERLAEVQEEILSVCEAAHVPVIWATQVLENLAQKGMPSRAEISDAVMAHRAECVMLNKGPHVIEALGVLDSILKRMEQHQTKKRALLRALRLAQNGR
;
A
#
# COMPACT_ATOMS: atom_id res chain seq x y z
N PHE A 1 -0.71 -35.36 1.69
CA PHE A 1 0.36 -34.33 1.62
C PHE A 1 0.86 -34.09 3.03
N TRP A 2 2.17 -33.90 3.21
CA TRP A 2 2.77 -33.61 4.51
C TRP A 2 3.22 -32.15 4.53
N VAL A 3 2.94 -31.44 5.62
CA VAL A 3 3.39 -30.05 5.81
C VAL A 3 4.52 -30.08 6.83
N LYS A 4 5.69 -29.55 6.46
CA LYS A 4 6.82 -29.37 7.39
C LYS A 4 6.83 -27.94 7.89
N ILE A 5 6.77 -27.76 9.21
CA ILE A 5 6.88 -26.43 9.84
C ILE A 5 8.36 -26.07 9.89
N GLN A 6 8.75 -25.01 9.16
CA GLN A 6 10.13 -24.48 9.18
C GLN A 6 10.36 -23.50 10.34
N HIS A 7 9.34 -22.72 10.70
CA HIS A 7 9.43 -21.71 11.74
C HIS A 7 8.10 -21.58 12.51
N ALA A 8 8.19 -21.48 13.83
CA ALA A 8 7.08 -21.19 14.73
C ALA A 8 7.62 -20.53 16.00
N ARG A 9 6.72 -19.95 16.81
CA ARG A 9 7.10 -19.45 18.14
C ARG A 9 7.60 -20.60 19.02
N PRO A 10 8.45 -20.35 20.05
CA PRO A 10 8.95 -21.41 20.94
C PRO A 10 7.86 -22.28 21.55
N GLU A 11 6.72 -21.68 21.91
CA GLU A 11 5.55 -22.39 22.48
C GLU A 11 4.59 -22.95 21.41
N GLY A 12 4.98 -22.88 20.15
CA GLY A 12 4.12 -23.18 19.01
C GLY A 12 3.14 -22.05 18.65
N SER A 13 2.48 -22.21 17.52
CA SER A 13 1.48 -21.27 16.99
C SER A 13 0.21 -22.02 16.61
N LYS A 14 -0.96 -21.50 16.95
CA LYS A 14 -2.25 -22.08 16.52
C LYS A 14 -2.51 -21.76 15.05
N LEU A 15 -2.48 -22.77 14.18
CA LEU A 15 -2.98 -22.67 12.81
C LEU A 15 -4.52 -22.69 12.83
N ARG A 16 -5.15 -21.60 12.42
CA ARG A 16 -6.61 -21.47 12.39
C ARG A 16 -7.15 -21.73 10.97
N ALA A 17 -8.41 -22.10 10.87
CA ALA A 17 -9.11 -22.17 9.58
C ALA A 17 -9.17 -20.78 8.91
N GLY A 18 -9.22 -20.77 7.58
CA GLY A 18 -9.32 -19.53 6.79
C GLY A 18 -8.08 -18.65 6.80
N LYS A 19 -6.90 -19.20 7.13
CA LYS A 19 -5.62 -18.48 6.99
C LYS A 19 -5.18 -18.50 5.53
N GLY A 20 -4.80 -17.33 5.02
CA GLY A 20 -4.24 -17.19 3.67
C GLY A 20 -2.92 -17.95 3.52
N MET A 21 -2.65 -18.39 2.30
CA MET A 21 -1.40 -19.04 1.92
C MET A 21 -0.67 -18.13 0.93
N ASN A 22 0.62 -17.90 1.18
CA ASN A 22 1.50 -17.22 0.24
C ASN A 22 2.44 -18.24 -0.38
N LEU A 23 2.67 -18.12 -1.69
CA LEU A 23 3.43 -19.07 -2.49
C LEU A 23 4.45 -18.31 -3.34
N PRO A 24 5.43 -17.64 -2.70
CA PRO A 24 6.31 -16.67 -3.37
C PRO A 24 7.14 -17.27 -4.50
N ASP A 25 7.51 -18.55 -4.39
CA ASP A 25 8.31 -19.26 -5.39
C ASP A 25 7.45 -19.91 -6.49
N SER A 26 6.13 -19.75 -6.44
CA SER A 26 5.19 -20.38 -7.38
C SER A 26 4.57 -19.37 -8.33
N GLN A 27 4.54 -19.71 -9.61
CA GLN A 27 3.73 -18.97 -10.59
C GLN A 27 2.29 -19.48 -10.55
N LEU A 28 1.44 -18.76 -9.83
CA LEU A 28 0.01 -19.03 -9.80
C LEU A 28 -0.66 -18.46 -11.05
N ASN A 29 -1.26 -19.33 -11.86
CA ASN A 29 -2.17 -18.94 -12.96
C ASN A 29 -3.59 -18.75 -12.42
N VAL A 30 -3.74 -17.80 -11.50
CA VAL A 30 -5.04 -17.42 -10.94
C VAL A 30 -5.41 -16.04 -11.50
N SER A 31 -6.65 -15.88 -11.94
CA SER A 31 -7.16 -14.58 -12.38
C SER A 31 -7.10 -13.59 -11.22
N SER A 32 -6.59 -12.39 -11.50
CA SER A 32 -6.59 -11.27 -10.55
C SER A 32 -8.00 -10.72 -10.27
N LEU A 33 -8.97 -11.06 -11.11
CA LEU A 33 -10.39 -10.76 -10.91
C LEU A 33 -11.19 -12.04 -10.81
N THR A 34 -11.89 -12.22 -9.70
CA THR A 34 -12.83 -13.33 -9.52
C THR A 34 -14.20 -12.99 -10.10
N PRO A 35 -15.07 -13.98 -10.37
CA PRO A 35 -16.46 -13.72 -10.74
C PRO A 35 -17.22 -12.87 -9.72
N THR A 36 -16.89 -13.02 -8.43
CA THR A 36 -17.44 -12.20 -7.35
C THR A 36 -16.95 -10.76 -7.41
N ASP A 37 -15.68 -10.51 -7.73
CA ASP A 37 -15.17 -9.15 -7.90
C ASP A 37 -15.89 -8.43 -9.05
N ILE A 38 -16.07 -9.14 -10.18
CA ILE A 38 -16.77 -8.61 -11.35
C ILE A 38 -18.22 -8.27 -11.01
N SER A 39 -18.92 -9.11 -10.23
CA SER A 39 -20.32 -8.85 -9.87
C SER A 39 -20.47 -7.61 -8.97
N HIS A 40 -19.46 -7.32 -8.13
CA HIS A 40 -19.44 -6.13 -7.28
C HIS A 40 -19.21 -4.82 -8.05
N LEU A 41 -18.58 -4.85 -9.23
CA LEU A 41 -18.26 -3.64 -10.00
C LEU A 41 -19.49 -2.79 -10.32
N THR A 42 -20.66 -3.42 -10.54
CA THR A 42 -21.92 -2.68 -10.80
C THR A 42 -22.34 -1.82 -9.62
N PHE A 43 -22.13 -2.30 -8.39
CA PHE A 43 -22.37 -1.53 -7.18
C PHE A 43 -21.29 -0.45 -7.02
N ILE A 44 -20.02 -0.82 -7.17
CA ILE A 44 -18.89 0.08 -6.97
C ILE A 44 -18.94 1.28 -7.92
N ALA A 45 -19.28 1.06 -9.19
CA ALA A 45 -19.44 2.11 -10.20
C ALA A 45 -20.52 3.16 -9.88
N LYS A 46 -21.38 2.92 -8.89
CA LYS A 46 -22.41 3.90 -8.46
C LYS A 46 -22.06 4.60 -7.16
N HIS A 47 -21.11 4.08 -6.39
CA HIS A 47 -20.98 4.41 -4.97
C HIS A 47 -19.55 4.73 -4.52
N ALA A 48 -18.53 4.50 -5.36
CA ALA A 48 -17.14 4.78 -5.02
C ALA A 48 -16.51 5.78 -5.99
N ASP A 49 -15.40 6.37 -5.56
CA ASP A 49 -14.56 7.22 -6.41
C ASP A 49 -13.41 6.43 -7.07
N ALA A 50 -13.04 5.29 -6.48
CA ALA A 50 -11.95 4.46 -6.94
C ALA A 50 -12.12 2.98 -6.58
N VAL A 51 -11.46 2.12 -7.36
CA VAL A 51 -11.31 0.68 -7.13
C VAL A 51 -9.86 0.37 -6.83
N GLN A 52 -9.61 -0.39 -5.77
CA GLN A 52 -8.26 -0.87 -5.44
C GLN A 52 -8.12 -2.34 -5.83
N MET A 53 -7.27 -2.60 -6.81
CA MET A 53 -7.08 -3.92 -7.39
C MET A 53 -6.06 -4.71 -6.57
N SER A 54 -6.53 -5.77 -5.92
CA SER A 54 -5.67 -6.67 -5.13
C SER A 54 -4.96 -7.69 -6.02
N PHE A 55 -3.77 -8.10 -5.61
CA PHE A 55 -2.92 -9.11 -6.23
C PHE A 55 -2.73 -8.90 -7.73
N VAL A 56 -2.61 -7.63 -8.15
CA VAL A 56 -2.34 -7.27 -9.53
C VAL A 56 -0.89 -7.60 -9.87
N ASN A 57 -0.67 -8.35 -10.95
CA ASN A 57 0.64 -8.93 -11.28
C ASN A 57 1.11 -8.63 -12.71
N SER A 58 0.24 -8.10 -13.58
CA SER A 58 0.56 -7.86 -14.98
C SER A 58 -0.26 -6.74 -15.62
N ALA A 59 0.22 -6.17 -16.71
CA ALA A 59 -0.53 -5.22 -17.53
C ALA A 59 -1.85 -5.80 -18.07
N HIS A 60 -1.88 -7.12 -18.28
CA HIS A 60 -3.10 -7.82 -18.69
C HIS A 60 -4.17 -7.77 -17.59
N ASP A 61 -3.80 -7.97 -16.34
CA ASP A 61 -4.71 -7.85 -15.19
C ASP A 61 -5.37 -6.46 -15.16
N VAL A 62 -4.58 -5.40 -15.32
CA VAL A 62 -5.08 -4.02 -15.39
C VAL A 62 -6.06 -3.83 -16.55
N THR A 63 -5.74 -4.41 -17.72
CA THR A 63 -6.62 -4.36 -18.90
C THR A 63 -7.95 -5.07 -18.64
N LEU A 64 -7.94 -6.23 -17.98
CA LEU A 64 -9.17 -6.95 -17.63
C LEU A 64 -10.06 -6.14 -16.70
N LEU A 65 -9.48 -5.43 -15.71
CA LEU A 65 -10.24 -4.54 -14.84
C LEU A 65 -10.81 -3.36 -15.62
N ASP A 66 -10.02 -2.73 -16.49
CA ASP A 66 -10.46 -1.60 -17.30
C ASP A 66 -11.66 -1.98 -18.19
N GLU A 67 -11.58 -3.11 -18.89
CA GLU A 67 -12.70 -3.65 -19.68
C GLU A 67 -13.93 -3.94 -18.83
N ALA A 68 -13.76 -4.54 -17.65
CA ALA A 68 -14.85 -4.85 -16.75
C ALA A 68 -15.53 -3.58 -16.21
N LEU A 69 -14.76 -2.54 -15.91
CA LEU A 69 -15.26 -1.23 -15.50
C LEU A 69 -16.04 -0.54 -16.62
N SER A 70 -15.53 -0.55 -17.87
CA SER A 70 -16.25 0.05 -19.00
C SER A 70 -17.60 -0.63 -19.25
N ARG A 71 -17.70 -1.95 -19.07
CA ARG A 71 -18.98 -2.69 -19.19
C ARG A 71 -20.05 -2.22 -18.20
N VAL A 72 -19.65 -1.72 -17.02
CA VAL A 72 -20.56 -1.19 -16.00
C VAL A 72 -20.62 0.34 -15.98
N LYS A 73 -20.12 1.01 -17.03
CA LYS A 73 -20.03 2.48 -17.14
C LYS A 73 -19.21 3.13 -16.02
N GLY A 74 -18.20 2.41 -15.52
CA GLY A 74 -17.29 2.81 -14.46
C GLY A 74 -16.09 3.65 -14.91
N ASP A 75 -16.11 4.25 -16.09
CA ASP A 75 -14.95 4.99 -16.66
C ASP A 75 -14.53 6.23 -15.85
N HIS A 76 -15.40 6.71 -14.97
CA HIS A 76 -15.14 7.83 -14.05
C HIS A 76 -14.33 7.43 -12.80
N LEU A 77 -14.29 6.13 -12.47
CA LEU A 77 -13.59 5.58 -11.31
C LEU A 77 -12.08 5.67 -11.49
N GLY A 78 -11.39 6.05 -10.42
CA GLY A 78 -9.95 5.84 -10.31
C GLY A 78 -9.59 4.38 -10.09
N ILE A 79 -8.38 3.99 -10.51
CA ILE A 79 -7.84 2.66 -10.21
C ILE A 79 -6.60 2.79 -9.34
N VAL A 80 -6.50 1.94 -8.32
CA VAL A 80 -5.31 1.83 -7.47
C VAL A 80 -4.73 0.43 -7.62
N LEU A 81 -3.47 0.35 -8.05
CA LEU A 81 -2.75 -0.91 -8.16
C LEU A 81 -2.17 -1.28 -6.79
N LYS A 82 -2.60 -2.39 -6.19
CA LYS A 82 -2.01 -2.86 -4.92
C LYS A 82 -0.83 -3.76 -5.20
N ILE A 83 0.36 -3.29 -4.83
CA ILE A 83 1.61 -4.05 -4.99
C ILE A 83 1.79 -4.92 -3.76
N GLU A 84 1.36 -6.18 -3.89
CA GLU A 84 1.30 -7.20 -2.83
C GLU A 84 2.30 -8.33 -3.05
N THR A 85 2.84 -8.47 -4.26
CA THR A 85 3.69 -9.61 -4.66
C THR A 85 4.99 -9.11 -5.30
N ARG A 86 6.00 -9.99 -5.29
CA ARG A 86 7.26 -9.74 -6.01
C ARG A 86 7.02 -9.50 -7.51
N ARG A 87 6.16 -10.31 -8.13
CA ARG A 87 5.82 -10.17 -9.55
C ARG A 87 5.08 -8.87 -9.86
N GLY A 88 4.18 -8.43 -8.98
CA GLY A 88 3.53 -7.12 -9.10
C GLY A 88 4.54 -5.98 -9.02
N PHE A 89 5.54 -6.08 -8.15
CA PHE A 89 6.63 -5.11 -8.10
C PHE A 89 7.48 -5.12 -9.39
N GLU A 90 7.95 -6.29 -9.84
CA GLU A 90 8.77 -6.44 -11.06
C GLU A 90 8.05 -5.90 -12.32
N ASN A 91 6.73 -6.08 -12.40
CA ASN A 91 5.92 -5.62 -13.53
C ASN A 91 5.35 -4.21 -13.35
N LEU A 92 5.61 -3.52 -12.22
CA LEU A 92 5.02 -2.23 -11.89
C LEU A 92 5.12 -1.20 -13.03
N PRO A 93 6.28 -1.00 -13.70
CA PRO A 93 6.36 -0.04 -14.80
C PRO A 93 5.37 -0.33 -15.93
N SER A 94 5.23 -1.59 -16.33
CA SER A 94 4.30 -1.99 -17.39
C SER A 94 2.84 -1.81 -16.98
N MET A 95 2.49 -2.21 -15.75
CA MET A 95 1.14 -2.05 -15.21
C MET A 95 0.75 -0.58 -15.07
N LEU A 96 1.70 0.25 -14.64
CA LEU A 96 1.50 1.68 -14.47
C LEU A 96 1.22 2.36 -15.82
N LEU A 97 2.01 2.07 -16.85
CA LEU A 97 1.78 2.58 -18.20
C LEU A 97 0.40 2.18 -18.73
N THR A 98 -0.03 0.94 -18.50
CA THR A 98 -1.37 0.49 -18.88
C THR A 98 -2.46 1.22 -18.08
N ALA A 99 -2.28 1.34 -16.76
CA ALA A 99 -3.23 2.02 -15.88
C ALA A 99 -3.40 3.49 -16.24
N MET A 100 -2.30 4.18 -16.60
CA MET A 100 -2.26 5.60 -16.97
C MET A 100 -3.01 5.94 -18.26
N ARG A 101 -3.58 4.94 -18.97
CA ARG A 101 -4.59 5.18 -20.00
C ARG A 101 -5.87 5.78 -19.41
N ARG A 102 -6.10 5.60 -18.10
CA ARG A 102 -7.15 6.27 -17.33
C ARG A 102 -6.63 7.55 -16.69
N PRO A 103 -7.48 8.57 -16.50
CA PRO A 103 -7.07 9.85 -15.93
C PRO A 103 -6.75 9.80 -14.43
N LYS A 104 -7.25 8.79 -13.71
CA LYS A 104 -7.15 8.68 -12.25
C LYS A 104 -6.50 7.35 -11.88
N VAL A 105 -5.23 7.40 -11.51
CA VAL A 105 -4.44 6.22 -11.14
C VAL A 105 -3.75 6.48 -9.81
N GLY A 106 -3.64 5.46 -8.98
CA GLY A 106 -2.78 5.43 -7.80
C GLY A 106 -2.07 4.09 -7.68
N VAL A 107 -1.08 4.05 -6.80
CA VAL A 107 -0.38 2.82 -6.43
C VAL A 107 -0.44 2.66 -4.92
N MET A 108 -0.68 1.46 -4.43
CA MET A 108 -0.63 1.15 -3.00
C MET A 108 0.53 0.21 -2.74
N ILE A 109 1.36 0.55 -1.74
CA ILE A 109 2.39 -0.35 -1.22
C ILE A 109 1.75 -1.17 -0.11
N ALA A 110 1.39 -2.42 -0.40
CA ALA A 110 0.73 -3.32 0.55
C ALA A 110 1.78 -4.15 1.29
N ARG A 111 2.46 -3.49 2.23
CA ARG A 111 3.69 -3.97 2.88
C ARG A 111 3.53 -5.30 3.62
N GLY A 112 2.36 -5.57 4.21
CA GLY A 112 2.09 -6.81 4.92
C GLY A 112 2.25 -8.04 4.03
N ASP A 113 1.59 -8.06 2.88
CA ASP A 113 1.69 -9.16 1.91
C ASP A 113 3.04 -9.12 1.19
N LEU A 114 3.50 -7.93 0.81
CA LEU A 114 4.76 -7.74 0.09
C LEU A 114 5.99 -8.19 0.91
N ALA A 115 5.96 -8.03 2.24
CA ALA A 115 7.00 -8.52 3.13
C ALA A 115 7.05 -10.04 3.20
N VAL A 116 5.89 -10.71 3.11
CA VAL A 116 5.83 -12.18 3.05
C VAL A 116 6.37 -12.68 1.70
N GLU A 117 6.13 -11.93 0.63
CA GLU A 117 6.55 -12.30 -0.73
C GLU A 117 8.02 -12.00 -1.04
N CYS A 118 8.55 -10.86 -0.60
CA CYS A 118 9.92 -10.41 -0.92
C CYS A 118 10.92 -10.64 0.22
N GLY A 119 10.44 -11.03 1.41
CA GLY A 119 11.22 -11.05 2.63
C GLY A 119 11.35 -9.67 3.28
N TYR A 120 11.50 -9.66 4.61
CA TYR A 120 11.58 -8.42 5.39
C TYR A 120 12.84 -7.58 5.09
N GLU A 121 13.96 -8.23 4.75
CA GLU A 121 15.23 -7.55 4.50
C GLU A 121 15.16 -6.60 3.30
N ARG A 122 14.44 -6.99 2.25
CA ARG A 122 14.33 -6.22 1.00
C ARG A 122 13.10 -5.30 0.95
N LEU A 123 12.20 -5.38 1.93
CA LEU A 123 10.97 -4.58 1.94
C LEU A 123 11.25 -3.07 1.86
N ALA A 124 12.28 -2.60 2.57
CA ALA A 124 12.69 -1.21 2.54
C ALA A 124 13.15 -0.77 1.14
N GLU A 125 13.95 -1.59 0.44
CA GLU A 125 14.42 -1.33 -0.92
C GLU A 125 13.24 -1.23 -1.90
N VAL A 126 12.37 -2.24 -1.87
CA VAL A 126 11.19 -2.34 -2.75
C VAL A 126 10.27 -1.13 -2.56
N GLN A 127 10.01 -0.74 -1.32
CA GLN A 127 9.20 0.43 -1.00
C GLN A 127 9.80 1.72 -1.56
N GLU A 128 11.10 1.92 -1.40
CA GLU A 128 11.81 3.10 -1.90
C GLU A 128 11.78 3.20 -3.43
N GLU A 129 11.87 2.06 -4.11
CA GLU A 129 11.79 1.99 -5.56
C GLU A 129 10.38 2.27 -6.06
N ILE A 130 9.35 1.70 -5.43
CA ILE A 130 7.93 2.00 -5.77
C ILE A 130 7.66 3.50 -5.64
N LEU A 131 8.07 4.13 -4.53
CA LEU A 131 7.94 5.57 -4.34
C LEU A 131 8.66 6.36 -5.45
N SER A 132 9.86 5.94 -5.82
CA SER A 132 10.66 6.61 -6.85
C SER A 132 10.02 6.52 -8.24
N VAL A 133 9.53 5.33 -8.63
CA VAL A 133 8.87 5.10 -9.92
C VAL A 133 7.57 5.91 -9.99
N CYS A 134 6.77 5.91 -8.93
CA CYS A 134 5.51 6.63 -8.89
C CYS A 134 5.72 8.15 -8.86
N GLU A 135 6.73 8.64 -8.13
CA GLU A 135 7.11 10.06 -8.16
C GLU A 135 7.50 10.51 -9.57
N ALA A 136 8.32 9.73 -10.29
CA ALA A 136 8.70 10.03 -11.67
C ALA A 136 7.52 9.99 -12.64
N ALA A 137 6.55 9.11 -12.41
CA ALA A 137 5.33 8.99 -13.20
C ALA A 137 4.24 10.00 -12.81
N HIS A 138 4.46 10.83 -11.78
CA HIS A 138 3.44 11.70 -11.19
C HIS A 138 2.17 10.97 -10.72
N VAL A 139 2.33 9.74 -10.25
CA VAL A 139 1.22 8.91 -9.73
C VAL A 139 1.26 8.90 -8.19
N PRO A 140 0.13 9.20 -7.51
CA PRO A 140 0.08 9.19 -6.05
C PRO A 140 0.24 7.79 -5.49
N VAL A 141 0.94 7.71 -4.36
CA VAL A 141 1.19 6.47 -3.61
C VAL A 141 0.38 6.47 -2.31
N ILE A 142 -0.22 5.33 -2.01
CA ILE A 142 -0.83 5.01 -0.72
C ILE A 142 0.12 4.09 0.04
N TRP A 143 0.61 4.58 1.17
CA TRP A 143 1.40 3.80 2.12
C TRP A 143 0.46 3.01 3.02
N ALA A 144 0.43 1.69 2.86
CA ALA A 144 -0.60 0.85 3.49
C ALA A 144 -0.02 -0.28 4.33
N THR A 145 -0.91 -0.82 5.17
CA THR A 145 -0.73 -1.94 6.11
C THR A 145 0.27 -1.65 7.22
N GLN A 146 0.03 -2.14 8.43
CA GLN A 146 0.97 -2.08 9.57
C GLN A 146 1.41 -0.67 10.03
N VAL A 147 0.79 0.41 9.54
CA VAL A 147 1.03 1.77 10.06
C VAL A 147 0.27 1.90 11.38
N LEU A 148 1.01 2.15 12.48
CA LEU A 148 0.44 2.32 13.83
C LEU A 148 -0.51 1.16 14.23
N GLU A 149 -0.22 -0.07 13.80
CA GLU A 149 -1.09 -1.25 14.03
C GLU A 149 -1.32 -1.54 15.51
N ASN A 150 -0.27 -1.57 16.34
CA ASN A 150 -0.40 -1.77 17.78
C ASN A 150 -1.17 -0.63 18.44
N LEU A 151 -1.02 0.61 17.97
CA LEU A 151 -1.83 1.70 18.48
C LEU A 151 -3.31 1.46 18.13
N ALA A 152 -3.62 1.18 16.87
CA ALA A 152 -5.01 0.90 16.45
C ALA A 152 -5.62 -0.29 17.20
N GLN A 153 -4.85 -1.36 17.44
CA GLN A 153 -5.34 -2.59 18.09
C GLN A 153 -5.33 -2.56 19.62
N LYS A 154 -4.32 -1.96 20.24
CA LYS A 154 -4.00 -2.09 21.67
C LYS A 154 -3.91 -0.75 22.40
N GLY A 155 -4.04 0.37 21.70
CA GLY A 155 -3.99 1.72 22.29
C GLY A 155 -2.57 2.22 22.59
N MET A 156 -1.52 1.48 22.21
CA MET A 156 -0.13 1.89 22.47
C MET A 156 0.77 1.62 21.26
N PRO A 157 1.40 2.66 20.67
CA PRO A 157 2.35 2.47 19.57
C PRO A 157 3.71 2.00 20.11
N SER A 158 4.43 1.24 19.29
CA SER A 158 5.87 1.02 19.48
C SER A 158 6.70 2.16 18.88
N ARG A 159 7.96 2.29 19.31
CA ARG A 159 8.91 3.26 18.71
C ARG A 159 9.10 3.02 17.20
N ALA A 160 9.13 1.75 16.78
CA ALA A 160 9.27 1.39 15.38
C ALA A 160 8.08 1.88 14.53
N GLU A 161 6.86 1.80 15.05
CA GLU A 161 5.67 2.28 14.34
C GLU A 161 5.60 3.80 14.22
N ILE A 162 6.14 4.53 15.21
CA ILE A 162 6.27 5.99 15.10
C ILE A 162 7.27 6.35 14.00
N SER A 163 8.45 5.70 13.98
CA SER A 163 9.43 5.91 12.92
C SER A 163 8.86 5.57 11.54
N ASP A 164 8.07 4.49 11.44
CA ASP A 164 7.40 4.10 10.21
C ASP A 164 6.36 5.14 9.75
N ALA A 165 5.54 5.65 10.66
CA ALA A 165 4.57 6.71 10.36
C ALA A 165 5.24 8.01 9.90
N VAL A 166 6.42 8.33 10.45
CA VAL A 166 7.24 9.45 9.97
C VAL A 166 7.70 9.23 8.53
N MET A 167 8.15 8.02 8.19
CA MET A 167 8.56 7.69 6.82
C MET A 167 7.38 7.70 5.83
N ALA A 168 6.20 7.27 6.29
CA ALA A 168 4.98 7.23 5.50
C ALA A 168 4.54 8.62 4.98
N HIS A 169 4.99 9.71 5.61
CA HIS A 169 4.76 11.08 5.13
C HIS A 169 5.26 11.31 3.69
N ARG A 170 6.19 10.49 3.20
CA ARG A 170 6.72 10.62 1.84
C ARG A 170 5.74 10.20 0.76
N ALA A 171 4.64 9.53 1.12
CA ALA A 171 3.55 9.16 0.24
C ALA A 171 2.42 10.19 0.28
N GLU A 172 1.60 10.25 -0.78
CA GLU A 172 0.45 11.16 -0.86
C GLU A 172 -0.68 10.77 0.09
N CYS A 173 -0.75 9.50 0.50
CA CYS A 173 -1.77 9.00 1.41
C CYS A 173 -1.18 7.92 2.32
N VAL A 174 -1.66 7.88 3.56
CA VAL A 174 -1.33 6.83 4.52
C VAL A 174 -2.61 6.13 4.96
N MET A 175 -2.66 4.81 4.81
CA MET A 175 -3.81 3.99 5.15
C MET A 175 -3.61 3.31 6.51
N LEU A 176 -4.57 3.50 7.42
CA LEU A 176 -4.64 2.81 8.70
C LEU A 176 -5.56 1.57 8.61
N ASN A 177 -5.22 0.55 9.37
CA ASN A 177 -6.08 -0.61 9.57
C ASN A 177 -7.13 -0.36 10.65
N LYS A 178 -8.20 -1.17 10.64
CA LYS A 178 -9.26 -1.14 11.66
C LYS A 178 -8.72 -1.49 13.04
N GLY A 179 -9.32 -0.95 14.09
CA GLY A 179 -9.04 -1.34 15.47
C GLY A 179 -9.86 -0.53 16.47
N PRO A 180 -10.01 -0.99 17.72
CA PRO A 180 -10.77 -0.29 18.75
C PRO A 180 -10.25 1.12 19.04
N HIS A 181 -8.97 1.39 18.79
CA HIS A 181 -8.31 2.68 19.01
C HIS A 181 -7.99 3.41 17.69
N VAL A 182 -8.70 3.11 16.59
CA VAL A 182 -8.39 3.69 15.27
C VAL A 182 -8.50 5.22 15.23
N ILE A 183 -9.42 5.82 16.01
CA ILE A 183 -9.57 7.28 16.10
C ILE A 183 -8.35 7.91 16.77
N GLU A 184 -7.81 7.26 17.80
CA GLU A 184 -6.57 7.69 18.45
C GLU A 184 -5.37 7.54 17.50
N ALA A 185 -5.28 6.41 16.80
CA ALA A 185 -4.26 6.19 15.77
C ALA A 185 -4.30 7.26 14.68
N LEU A 186 -5.50 7.66 14.24
CA LEU A 186 -5.70 8.74 13.27
C LEU A 186 -5.20 10.09 13.81
N GLY A 187 -5.51 10.44 15.06
CA GLY A 187 -5.04 11.68 15.68
C GLY A 187 -3.52 11.73 15.83
N VAL A 188 -2.89 10.61 16.20
CA VAL A 188 -1.43 10.49 16.28
C VAL A 188 -0.81 10.62 14.88
N LEU A 189 -1.36 9.94 13.88
CA LEU A 189 -0.88 10.02 12.50
C LEU A 189 -0.98 11.44 11.95
N ASP A 190 -2.13 12.10 12.09
CA ASP A 190 -2.35 13.49 11.66
C ASP A 190 -1.33 14.45 12.30
N SER A 191 -1.07 14.30 13.60
CA SER A 191 -0.06 15.09 14.31
C SER A 191 1.35 14.86 13.77
N ILE A 192 1.72 13.61 13.49
CA ILE A 192 3.03 13.26 12.91
C ILE A 192 3.17 13.87 11.51
N LEU A 193 2.19 13.66 10.62
CA LEU A 193 2.24 14.12 9.24
C LEU A 193 2.34 15.64 9.15
N LYS A 194 1.50 16.38 9.89
CA LYS A 194 1.54 17.86 9.93
C LYS A 194 2.87 18.42 10.42
N ARG A 195 3.51 17.75 11.39
CA ARG A 195 4.84 18.15 11.86
C ARG A 195 5.88 17.90 10.77
N MET A 196 5.80 16.76 10.10
CA MET A 196 6.78 16.35 9.09
C MET A 196 6.70 17.14 7.78
N GLU A 197 5.50 17.58 7.35
CA GLU A 197 5.30 18.50 6.21
C GLU A 197 6.17 19.76 6.31
N GLN A 198 6.44 20.14 7.54
CA GLN A 198 7.16 21.33 7.93
C GLN A 198 8.69 21.13 7.81
N HIS A 199 9.16 19.89 7.66
CA HIS A 199 10.58 19.50 7.61
C HIS A 199 11.00 18.90 6.27
N GLN A 200 10.08 18.26 5.56
CA GLN A 200 10.38 17.46 4.38
C GLN A 200 9.23 17.54 3.37
N THR A 201 9.56 17.43 2.09
CA THR A 201 8.59 17.18 1.01
C THR A 201 9.11 16.03 0.17
N LYS A 202 8.44 14.87 0.22
CA LYS A 202 8.90 13.63 -0.40
C LYS A 202 10.35 13.31 -0.02
N LYS A 203 11.28 13.13 -0.98
CA LYS A 203 12.71 12.92 -0.71
C LYS A 203 13.50 14.21 -0.45
N ARG A 204 12.88 15.38 -0.59
CA ARG A 204 13.58 16.68 -0.49
C ARG A 204 13.45 17.24 0.93
N ALA A 205 14.59 17.48 1.57
CA ALA A 205 14.62 18.23 2.81
C ALA A 205 14.17 19.67 2.53
N LEU A 206 13.22 20.18 3.32
CA LEU A 206 12.91 21.59 3.33
C LEU A 206 13.93 22.29 4.22
N LEU A 207 14.97 22.86 3.60
CA LEU A 207 15.94 23.69 4.31
C LEU A 207 15.21 24.96 4.77
N ARG A 208 14.65 24.93 5.99
CA ARG A 208 14.04 26.11 6.61
C ARG A 208 15.06 27.24 6.67
N ALA A 209 14.57 28.48 6.57
CA ALA A 209 15.40 29.65 6.79
C ALA A 209 16.13 29.53 8.15
N LEU A 210 17.45 29.56 8.12
CA LEU A 210 18.30 29.60 9.31
C LEU A 210 18.01 30.90 10.07
N ARG A 211 17.29 30.84 11.19
CA ARG A 211 17.08 31.99 12.09
C ARG A 211 18.32 32.33 12.91
N LEU A 212 19.52 32.13 12.37
CA LEU A 212 20.78 32.52 13.02
C LEU A 212 20.99 34.04 13.03
N ALA A 213 20.30 34.78 12.15
CA ALA A 213 20.47 36.23 11.98
C ALA A 213 19.31 37.07 12.54
N GLN A 214 18.43 36.53 13.40
CA GLN A 214 17.34 37.32 14.00
C GLN A 214 17.69 38.00 15.33
N ASN A 215 18.87 37.75 15.90
CA ASN A 215 19.35 38.41 17.13
C ASN A 215 20.47 39.43 16.87
N GLY A 216 20.52 40.01 15.67
CA GLY A 216 21.54 40.98 15.26
C GLY A 216 20.96 42.35 14.93
N ARG A 217 20.11 42.92 15.79
CA ARG A 217 19.82 44.37 15.90
C ARG A 217 19.44 44.70 17.33
#